data_AF-A0A920TPI2-F1
#
_entry.id   AF-A0A920TPI2-F1
#
_cell.length_a   1.000
_cell.length_b   1.000
_cell.length_c   1.000
_cell.angle_alpha   90.00
_cell.angle_beta   90.00
_cell.angle_gamma   90.00
#
_symmetry.space_group_name_H-M   'P 1'
#
loop_
_entity.id
_entity.type
_entity.pdbx_description
1 polymer ?
#
loop_
_entity_poly.entity_id
_entity_poly.type
_entity_poly.pdbx_seq_one_letter_code
_entity_poly.pdbx_strand_id
1 'polypeptide(L)'
;MNKPQFTRPEGTGGKSVLGSDNVTPLNELEKNALGNLDEDKLTELAKCLFTLNNRRYGPIPGAYMVMCTKPGKEWCVAQLNADRAKPFILFEDKVFSSIEKAQEEAERIKKERGESAPMRCT
;
A
#
# COMPACT_ATOMS: atom_id res chain seq x y z
N MET A 1 20.00 -33.90 17.35
CA MET A 1 20.51 -32.72 16.62
C MET A 1 19.37 -31.72 16.51
N ASN A 2 19.47 -30.59 17.23
CA ASN A 2 18.45 -29.53 17.16
C ASN A 2 18.56 -28.80 15.82
N LYS A 3 17.47 -28.76 15.06
CA LYS A 3 17.37 -27.95 13.83
C LYS A 3 17.43 -26.47 14.24
N PRO A 4 18.20 -25.61 13.55
CA PRO A 4 18.12 -24.18 13.78
C PRO A 4 16.69 -23.71 13.43
N GLN A 5 15.95 -23.25 14.43
CA GLN A 5 14.67 -22.59 14.23
C GLN A 5 14.94 -21.21 13.64
N PHE A 6 14.43 -20.95 12.44
CA PHE A 6 14.42 -19.64 11.82
C PHE A 6 13.60 -18.69 12.71
N THR A 7 14.26 -17.70 13.32
CA THR A 7 13.59 -16.71 14.18
C THR A 7 13.08 -15.54 13.35
N ARG A 8 11.96 -14.96 13.83
CA ARG A 8 11.12 -13.99 13.12
C ARG A 8 11.61 -12.55 13.36
N PRO A 9 11.85 -11.75 12.30
CA PRO A 9 11.88 -10.30 12.43
C PRO A 9 10.44 -9.76 12.59
N GLU A 10 10.20 -8.93 13.61
CA GLU A 10 8.90 -8.27 13.82
C GLU A 10 8.53 -7.35 12.63
N GLY A 11 7.25 -7.30 12.27
CA GLY A 11 6.72 -6.31 11.31
C GLY A 11 6.47 -6.77 9.86
N THR A 12 6.76 -8.02 9.50
CA THR A 12 6.51 -8.51 8.13
C THR A 12 5.36 -9.53 8.08
N GLY A 13 4.14 -9.04 7.83
CA GLY A 13 2.89 -9.82 7.82
C GLY A 13 2.71 -10.85 6.70
N GLY A 14 3.79 -11.39 6.12
CA GLY A 14 3.70 -12.39 5.04
C GLY A 14 5.03 -12.98 4.54
N LYS A 15 6.16 -12.79 5.25
CA LYS A 15 7.51 -13.12 4.75
C LYS A 15 8.16 -14.32 5.45
N SER A 16 7.36 -15.17 6.08
CA SER A 16 7.83 -16.16 7.06
C SER A 16 8.21 -17.52 6.47
N VAL A 17 8.66 -17.59 5.22
CA VAL A 17 9.00 -18.90 4.63
C VAL A 17 10.51 -19.16 4.67
N LEU A 18 11.39 -18.37 4.04
CA LEU A 18 12.84 -18.69 3.99
C LEU A 18 13.73 -17.46 3.69
N GLY A 19 14.89 -17.36 4.35
CA GLY A 19 16.13 -16.76 3.80
C GLY A 19 16.23 -15.24 3.63
N SER A 20 15.41 -14.44 4.34
CA SER A 20 15.51 -12.97 4.29
C SER A 20 16.38 -12.36 5.38
N ASP A 21 17.30 -13.13 5.95
CA ASP A 21 18.26 -12.68 6.96
C ASP A 21 19.63 -12.43 6.33
N ASN A 22 20.23 -11.27 6.59
CA ASN A 22 21.57 -10.91 6.11
C ASN A 22 22.69 -11.76 6.76
N VAL A 23 22.33 -12.84 7.46
CA VAL A 23 23.21 -13.69 8.26
C VAL A 23 23.44 -15.03 7.59
N THR A 24 22.49 -15.51 6.77
CA THR A 24 22.62 -16.78 6.07
C THR A 24 23.37 -16.58 4.74
N PRO A 25 24.56 -17.19 4.55
CA PRO A 25 25.29 -17.08 3.29
C PRO A 25 24.60 -17.89 2.18
N LEU A 26 24.84 -17.50 0.93
CA LEU A 26 24.33 -18.22 -0.24
C LEU A 26 24.86 -19.66 -0.25
N ASN A 27 23.97 -20.62 -0.53
CA ASN A 27 24.36 -22.00 -0.79
C ASN A 27 24.94 -22.15 -2.22
N GLU A 28 25.49 -23.33 -2.53
CA GLU A 28 26.15 -23.56 -3.82
C GLU A 28 25.21 -23.45 -5.03
N LEU A 29 23.92 -23.81 -4.88
CA LEU A 29 22.94 -23.63 -5.96
C LEU A 29 22.64 -22.14 -6.20
N GLU A 30 22.52 -21.36 -5.13
CA GLU A 30 22.28 -19.92 -5.18
C GLU A 30 23.48 -19.18 -5.77
N LYS A 31 24.71 -19.53 -5.36
CA LYS A 31 25.94 -18.98 -5.96
C LYS A 31 26.00 -19.25 -7.46
N ASN A 32 25.66 -20.47 -7.89
CA ASN A 32 25.65 -20.82 -9.31
C ASN A 32 24.57 -20.08 -10.10
N ALA A 33 23.39 -19.89 -9.50
CA ALA A 33 22.28 -19.19 -10.14
C ALA A 33 22.50 -17.67 -10.23
N LEU A 34 23.15 -17.08 -9.23
CA LEU A 34 23.34 -15.63 -9.10
C LEU A 34 24.70 -15.13 -9.65
N GLY A 35 25.72 -15.99 -9.67
CA GLY A 35 27.13 -15.58 -9.87
C GLY A 35 27.48 -14.95 -11.21
N ASN A 36 26.62 -15.07 -12.22
CA ASN A 36 26.82 -14.46 -13.55
C ASN A 36 25.75 -13.42 -13.90
N LEU A 37 24.92 -13.03 -12.94
CA LEU A 37 23.85 -12.06 -13.17
C LEU A 37 24.30 -10.64 -12.84
N ASP A 38 23.70 -9.69 -13.52
CA ASP A 38 23.93 -8.26 -13.30
C ASP A 38 23.35 -7.83 -11.95
N GLU A 39 24.20 -7.27 -11.09
CA GLU A 39 23.85 -6.85 -9.72
C GLU A 39 22.81 -5.72 -9.70
N ASP A 40 22.85 -4.80 -10.66
CA ASP A 40 21.88 -3.71 -10.77
C ASP A 40 20.50 -4.27 -11.12
N LYS A 41 20.44 -5.25 -12.03
CA LYS A 41 19.18 -5.92 -12.40
C LYS A 41 18.62 -6.76 -11.26
N LEU A 42 19.47 -7.44 -10.50
CA LEU A 42 19.05 -8.14 -9.28
C LEU A 42 18.50 -7.18 -8.23
N THR A 43 19.13 -6.00 -8.09
CA THR A 43 18.66 -4.94 -7.20
C THR A 43 17.29 -4.39 -7.65
N GLU A 44 17.10 -4.16 -8.94
CA GLU A 44 15.80 -3.75 -9.51
C GLU A 44 14.71 -4.80 -9.25
N LEU A 45 15.03 -6.09 -9.44
CA LEU A 45 14.11 -7.19 -9.16
C LEU A 45 13.74 -7.25 -7.68
N ALA A 46 14.71 -7.13 -6.78
CA ALA A 46 14.47 -7.13 -5.34
C ALA A 46 13.56 -5.96 -4.91
N LYS A 47 13.77 -4.76 -5.45
CA LYS A 47 12.90 -3.59 -5.23
C LYS A 47 11.47 -3.83 -5.73
N CYS A 48 11.33 -4.45 -6.91
CA CYS A 48 10.02 -4.79 -7.47
C CYS A 48 9.28 -5.80 -6.57
N LEU A 49 9.93 -6.89 -6.18
CA LEU A 49 9.36 -7.93 -5.32
C LEU A 49 9.02 -7.39 -3.93
N PHE A 50 9.88 -6.54 -3.35
CA PHE A 50 9.59 -5.87 -2.09
C PHE A 50 8.34 -4.99 -2.23
N THR A 51 8.24 -4.21 -3.29
CA THR A 51 7.08 -3.35 -3.53
C THR A 51 5.81 -4.18 -3.68
N LEU A 52 5.84 -5.27 -4.47
CA LEU A 52 4.69 -6.16 -4.64
C LEU A 52 4.27 -6.82 -3.33
N ASN A 53 5.21 -7.30 -2.53
CA ASN A 53 4.93 -7.97 -1.25
C ASN A 53 4.41 -7.01 -0.16
N ASN A 54 4.72 -5.71 -0.26
CA ASN A 54 4.32 -4.75 0.77
C ASN A 54 3.19 -3.79 0.31
N ARG A 55 2.81 -3.79 -0.98
CA ARG A 55 1.66 -3.02 -1.46
C ARG A 55 0.37 -3.63 -0.93
N ARG A 56 -0.27 -2.94 0.01
CA ARG A 56 -1.65 -3.20 0.39
C ARG A 56 -2.56 -2.45 -0.57
N TYR A 57 -3.17 -3.18 -1.51
CA TYR A 57 -4.24 -2.64 -2.35
C TYR A 57 -5.47 -2.36 -1.48
N GLY A 58 -6.10 -1.21 -1.66
CA GLY A 58 -7.26 -0.82 -0.85
C GLY A 58 -7.37 0.70 -0.61
N PRO A 59 -8.43 1.13 0.11
CA PRO A 59 -8.67 2.52 0.40
C PRO A 59 -7.46 3.16 1.08
N ILE A 60 -7.04 4.33 0.61
CA ILE A 60 -5.92 5.07 1.16
C ILE A 60 -6.44 5.85 2.38
N PRO A 61 -5.98 5.54 3.61
CA PRO A 61 -6.41 6.26 4.81
C PRO A 61 -6.08 7.74 4.71
N GLY A 62 -7.00 8.60 5.14
CA GLY A 62 -6.82 10.05 5.16
C GLY A 62 -6.88 10.74 3.78
N ALA A 63 -7.12 9.98 2.70
CA ALA A 63 -7.17 10.47 1.33
C ALA A 63 -8.61 10.55 0.80
N TYR A 64 -9.37 11.50 1.35
CA TYR A 64 -10.73 11.79 0.88
C TYR A 64 -10.71 12.84 -0.24
N MET A 65 -11.69 12.76 -1.13
CA MET A 65 -11.90 13.69 -2.23
C MET A 65 -13.39 14.02 -2.37
N VAL A 66 -13.70 15.13 -3.04
CA VAL A 66 -15.06 15.47 -3.43
C VAL A 66 -15.16 15.33 -4.94
N MET A 67 -16.11 14.54 -5.42
CA MET A 67 -16.36 14.33 -6.84
C MET A 67 -17.68 14.97 -7.23
N CYS A 68 -17.69 15.79 -8.28
CA CYS A 68 -18.93 16.25 -8.87
C CYS A 68 -19.53 15.12 -9.71
N THR A 69 -20.70 14.62 -9.29
CA THR A 69 -21.45 13.56 -9.99
C THR A 69 -22.44 14.14 -10.99
N LYS A 70 -22.99 15.33 -10.70
CA LYS A 70 -23.82 16.11 -11.61
C LYS A 70 -23.35 17.57 -11.62
N PRO A 71 -22.91 18.11 -12.77
CA PRO A 71 -22.39 19.47 -12.87
C PRO A 71 -23.30 20.51 -12.21
N GLY A 72 -22.76 21.25 -11.24
CA GLY A 72 -23.44 22.35 -10.54
C GLY A 72 -24.63 21.94 -9.66
N LYS A 73 -24.84 20.64 -9.43
CA LYS A 73 -26.01 20.13 -8.68
C LYS A 73 -25.64 19.16 -7.59
N GLU A 74 -24.66 18.30 -7.84
CA GLU A 74 -24.40 17.14 -6.99
C GLU A 74 -22.90 16.90 -6.82
N TRP A 75 -22.50 16.83 -5.55
CA TRP A 75 -21.14 16.57 -5.11
C TRP A 75 -21.17 15.41 -4.12
N CYS A 76 -20.34 14.40 -4.36
CA CYS A 76 -20.24 13.19 -3.56
C CYS A 76 -18.88 13.15 -2.87
N VAL A 77 -18.87 12.80 -1.59
CA VAL A 77 -17.61 12.46 -0.91
C VAL A 77 -17.14 11.10 -1.42
N ALA A 78 -15.83 10.97 -1.59
CA ALA A 78 -15.20 9.75 -2.02
C ALA A 78 -13.85 9.55 -1.33
N GLN A 79 -13.33 8.33 -1.40
CA GLN A 79 -12.00 7.98 -0.92
C GLN A 79 -11.15 7.44 -2.06
N LEU A 80 -9.89 7.87 -2.13
CA LEU A 80 -8.93 7.29 -3.06
C LEU A 80 -8.64 5.84 -2.68
N ASN A 81 -8.53 4.98 -3.68
CA ASN A 81 -8.30 3.56 -3.50
C ASN A 81 -7.10 3.14 -4.36
N ALA A 82 -6.10 2.54 -3.74
CA ALA A 82 -4.89 2.07 -4.41
C ALA A 82 -5.15 0.75 -5.17
N ASP A 83 -6.27 0.67 -5.90
CA ASP A 83 -6.69 -0.47 -6.70
C ASP A 83 -6.95 0.01 -8.14
N ARG A 84 -6.30 -0.64 -9.11
CA ARG A 84 -6.44 -0.29 -10.54
C ARG A 84 -7.85 -0.52 -11.06
N ALA A 85 -8.57 -1.53 -10.56
CA ALA A 85 -9.94 -1.82 -11.00
C ALA A 85 -10.94 -0.80 -10.44
N LYS A 86 -10.64 -0.20 -9.28
CA LYS A 86 -11.51 0.75 -8.60
C LYS A 86 -10.68 1.87 -7.94
N PRO A 87 -10.20 2.87 -8.69
CA PRO A 87 -9.24 3.86 -8.17
C PRO A 87 -9.83 4.86 -7.16
N PHE A 88 -11.16 4.92 -7.05
CA PHE A 88 -11.87 5.71 -6.05
C PHE A 88 -13.16 5.00 -5.63
N ILE A 89 -13.61 5.29 -4.41
CA ILE A 89 -14.84 4.76 -3.83
C ILE A 89 -15.73 5.95 -3.49
N LEU A 90 -16.84 6.10 -4.20
CA LEU A 90 -17.87 7.08 -3.87
C LEU A 90 -18.68 6.60 -2.67
N PHE A 91 -19.00 7.50 -1.75
CA PHE A 91 -19.90 7.23 -0.63
C PHE A 91 -21.32 7.64 -1.02
N GLU A 92 -22.13 6.66 -1.41
CA GLU A 92 -23.49 6.87 -1.95
C GLU A 92 -24.43 7.60 -0.97
N ASP A 93 -24.16 7.49 0.33
CA ASP A 93 -24.90 8.16 1.41
C ASP A 93 -24.41 9.59 1.69
N LYS A 94 -23.33 10.04 1.04
CA LYS A 94 -22.65 11.33 1.27
C LYS A 94 -22.70 12.23 0.04
N VAL A 95 -23.94 12.49 -0.40
CA VAL A 95 -24.24 13.33 -1.56
C VAL A 95 -24.79 14.68 -1.10
N PHE A 96 -24.21 15.75 -1.63
CA PHE A 96 -24.48 17.13 -1.23
C PHE A 96 -24.80 18.00 -2.44
N SER A 97 -25.53 19.08 -2.18
CA SER A 97 -25.87 20.11 -3.17
C SER A 97 -24.88 21.28 -3.22
N SER A 98 -23.75 21.19 -2.51
CA SER A 98 -22.67 22.18 -2.60
C SER A 98 -21.32 21.51 -2.35
N ILE A 99 -20.27 22.09 -2.94
CA ILE A 99 -18.90 21.60 -2.78
C ILE A 99 -18.40 21.79 -1.35
N GLU A 100 -18.76 22.90 -0.70
CA GLU A 100 -18.33 23.26 0.65
C GLU A 100 -18.84 22.23 1.67
N LYS A 101 -20.11 21.85 1.59
CA LYS A 101 -20.69 20.83 2.48
C LYS A 101 -20.03 19.46 2.30
N ALA A 102 -19.73 19.10 1.05
CA ALA A 102 -19.02 17.86 0.78
C ALA A 102 -17.57 17.88 1.31
N GLN A 103 -16.89 19.03 1.24
CA GLN A 103 -15.55 19.21 1.80
C GLN A 103 -15.54 19.14 3.32
N GLU A 104 -16.51 19.80 3.97
CA GLU A 104 -16.70 19.73 5.43
C GLU A 104 -16.95 18.30 5.90
N GLU A 105 -17.79 17.53 5.18
CA GLU A 105 -18.04 16.12 5.49
C GLU A 105 -16.78 15.26 5.30
N ALA A 106 -16.01 15.47 4.23
CA ALA A 106 -14.76 14.76 3.99
C ALA A 106 -13.74 14.98 5.13
N GLU A 107 -13.61 16.23 5.60
CA GLU A 107 -12.76 16.57 6.75
C GLU A 107 -13.31 15.99 8.06
N ARG A 108 -14.64 15.91 8.23
CA ARG A 108 -15.26 15.26 9.38
C ARG A 108 -14.93 13.77 9.43
N ILE A 109 -15.10 13.05 8.32
CA ILE A 109 -14.81 11.61 8.22
C ILE A 109 -13.33 11.35 8.54
N LYS A 110 -12.43 12.16 7.98
CA LYS A 110 -10.99 12.07 8.25
C LYS A 110 -10.66 12.22 9.73
N LYS A 111 -11.28 13.19 10.42
CA LYS A 111 -11.11 13.41 11.86
C LYS A 111 -11.73 12.29 12.70
N GLU A 112 -12.94 11.86 12.38
CA GLU A 112 -13.67 10.80 13.10
C GLU A 112 -12.92 9.47 13.08
N ARG A 113 -12.30 9.14 11.94
CA ARG A 113 -11.52 7.89 11.79
C ARG A 113 -10.11 7.98 12.36
N GLY A 114 -9.68 9.15 12.84
CA GLY A 114 -8.33 9.36 13.36
C GLY A 114 -7.24 9.12 12.31
N GLU A 115 -7.57 9.26 11.02
CA GLU A 115 -6.66 8.95 9.92
C GLU A 115 -5.70 10.12 9.68
N SER A 116 -4.40 9.86 9.78
CA SER A 116 -3.38 10.81 9.33
C SER A 116 -3.40 10.93 7.81
N ALA A 117 -3.00 12.10 7.28
CA ALA A 117 -2.77 12.23 5.85
C ALA A 117 -1.82 11.12 5.36
N PRO A 118 -2.05 10.54 4.16
CA PRO A 118 -1.20 9.48 3.66
C PRO A 118 0.25 9.96 3.64
N MET A 119 1.17 9.16 4.19
CA MET A 119 2.60 9.43 4.06
C MET A 119 2.93 9.52 2.57
N ARG A 120 3.38 10.69 2.13
CA ARG A 120 3.97 10.82 0.79
C ARG A 120 5.22 9.95 0.78
N CYS A 121 5.33 9.03 -0.17
CA CYS A 121 6.61 8.40 -0.47
C CYS A 121 7.56 9.52 -0.91
N THR A 122 8.43 9.98 -0.01
CA THR A 122 9.60 10.81 -0.33
C THR A 122 10.72 9.92 -0.84
#